data_AF-A0AA38FF55-F1
#
_entry.id   AF-A0AA38FF55-F1
#
_cell.length_a   1.000
_cell.length_b   1.000
_cell.length_c   1.000
_cell.angle_alpha   90.00
_cell.angle_beta   90.00
_cell.angle_gamma   90.00
#
_symmetry.space_group_name_H-M   'P 1'
#
loop_
_entity.id
_entity.type
_entity.pdbx_description
1 polymer ?
#
loop_
_entity_poly.entity_id
_entity_poly.type
_entity_poly.pdbx_seq_one_letter_code
_entity_poly.pdbx_strand_id
1 'polypeptide(L)' 'GRGICLPMAQPTSTALIDEEEEYVLLDIGIDFSQVNFPPNTPYTLSGLDTLNPILTIGDGLKLRGEYEETMGSCFIFSES' A
#
# COMPACT_ATOMS: atom_id res chain seq x y z
N GLY A 1 -8.68 -3.68 12.14
CA GLY A 1 -7.61 -2.76 11.69
C GLY A 1 -8.16 -1.88 10.59
N ARG A 2 -7.64 -0.65 10.46
CA ARG A 2 -7.91 0.21 9.30
C ARG A 2 -6.77 -0.05 8.30
N GLY A 3 -7.05 -0.77 7.22
CA GLY A 3 -6.07 -1.04 6.16
C GLY A 3 -6.08 0.07 5.10
N ILE A 4 -4.94 0.29 4.45
CA ILE A 4 -4.82 1.22 3.32
C ILE A 4 -4.56 0.39 2.05
N CYS A 5 -5.31 0.69 0.98
CA CYS A 5 -5.19 0.03 -0.32
C CYS A 5 -4.36 0.90 -1.26
N LEU A 6 -3.31 0.33 -1.86
CA LEU A 6 -2.39 1.04 -2.74
C LEU A 6 -2.32 0.34 -4.10
N PRO A 7 -2.51 1.05 -5.24
CA PRO A 7 -2.35 0.47 -6.56
C PRO A 7 -0.87 0.29 -6.91
N MET A 8 -0.51 -0.87 -7.46
CA MET A 8 0.83 -1.16 -7.94
C MET A 8 1.05 -0.50 -9.32
N ALA A 9 2.01 0.41 -9.44
CA ALA A 9 2.37 1.00 -10.74
C ALA A 9 3.46 0.16 -11.43
N GLN A 10 3.12 -0.49 -12.55
CA GLN A 10 4.10 -1.13 -13.45
C GLN A 10 4.42 -0.25 -14.67
N PRO A 11 5.65 -0.32 -15.23
CA PRO A 11 6.00 0.43 -16.43
C PRO A 11 5.43 -0.21 -17.70
N THR A 12 5.06 0.68 -18.62
CA THR A 12 4.12 0.54 -19.73
C THR A 12 4.52 -0.48 -20.81
N SER A 13 3.56 -1.32 -21.25
CA SER A 13 3.61 -2.03 -22.54
C SER A 13 2.26 -1.89 -23.23
N THR A 14 2.23 -1.20 -24.38
CA THR A 14 1.02 -0.85 -25.12
C THR A 14 0.46 -2.06 -25.88
N ALA A 15 -0.53 -2.73 -25.31
CA ALA A 15 -1.54 -3.51 -26.01
C ALA A 15 -2.88 -3.26 -25.27
N LEU A 16 -4.03 -3.63 -25.84
CA LEU A 16 -5.34 -3.50 -25.18
C LEU A 16 -5.41 -4.46 -23.99
N ILE A 17 -4.79 -4.10 -22.87
CA ILE A 17 -4.75 -4.87 -21.64
C ILE A 17 -5.77 -4.18 -20.74
N ASP A 18 -6.85 -4.88 -20.35
CA ASP A 18 -7.55 -4.52 -19.11
C ASP A 18 -6.45 -4.33 -18.07
N GLU A 19 -6.24 -3.10 -17.57
CA GLU A 19 -5.19 -2.86 -16.57
C GLU A 19 -5.52 -3.76 -15.37
N GLU A 20 -4.83 -4.90 -15.26
CA GLU A 20 -4.97 -5.80 -14.12
C GLU A 20 -4.42 -5.06 -12.91
N GLU A 21 -5.31 -4.35 -12.21
CA GLU A 21 -5.00 -3.65 -10.98
C GLU A 21 -4.75 -4.69 -9.88
N GLU A 22 -3.49 -4.89 -9.51
CA GLU A 22 -3.12 -5.70 -8.35
C GLU A 22 -3.18 -4.85 -7.08
N TYR A 23 -3.92 -5.36 -6.10
CA TYR A 23 -4.09 -4.72 -4.80
C TYR A 23 -3.37 -5.52 -3.72
N VAL A 24 -2.57 -4.81 -2.92
CA VAL A 24 -1.99 -5.36 -1.69
C VAL A 24 -2.65 -4.71 -0.48
N LEU A 25 -2.92 -5.52 0.54
CA LEU A 25 -3.42 -5.02 1.82
C LEU A 25 -2.24 -4.65 2.71
N LEU A 26 -2.15 -3.38 3.11
CA LEU A 26 -1.18 -2.94 4.09
C LEU A 26 -1.83 -2.88 5.47
N ASP A 27 -1.38 -3.76 6.37
CA ASP A 27 -1.63 -3.59 7.79
C ASP A 27 -0.55 -2.70 8.41
N ILE A 28 -0.96 -1.53 8.85
CA ILE A 28 -0.04 -0.55 9.40
C ILE A 28 -0.13 -0.68 10.92
N GLY A 29 0.72 -1.55 11.47
CA GLY A 29 0.77 -1.92 12.89
C GLY A 29 1.19 -0.79 13.85
N ILE A 30 1.08 0.47 13.44
CA ILE A 30 1.27 1.63 14.30
C ILE A 30 -0.09 2.20 14.72
N ASP A 31 -0.18 2.65 15.96
CA ASP A 31 -1.34 3.40 16.40
C ASP A 31 -1.29 4.82 15.79
N PHE A 32 -2.06 5.01 14.73
CA PHE A 32 -2.25 6.30 14.08
C PHE A 32 -2.81 7.39 15.01
N SER A 33 -3.34 7.04 16.20
CA SER A 33 -3.74 8.05 17.19
C SER A 33 -2.57 8.89 17.69
N GLN A 34 -1.33 8.37 17.61
CA GLN A 34 -0.12 9.06 18.06
C GLN A 34 0.63 9.79 16.94
N VAL A 35 0.22 9.59 15.68
CA VAL A 35 0.86 10.20 14.51
C VAL A 35 -0.17 10.94 13.69
N ASN A 36 -0.08 12.27 13.68
CA ASN A 36 -1.01 13.10 12.92
C ASN A 36 -0.63 13.08 11.43
N PHE A 37 -1.35 12.30 10.63
CA PHE A 37 -1.31 12.36 9.17
C PHE A 37 -2.45 13.24 8.67
N PRO A 38 -2.19 14.51 8.31
CA PRO A 38 -3.22 15.31 7.66
C PRO A 38 -3.76 14.61 6.40
N PRO A 39 -5.00 14.88 6.00
CA PRO A 39 -5.55 14.39 4.75
C PRO A 39 -4.59 14.71 3.59
N ASN A 40 -4.46 13.77 2.64
CA ASN A 40 -3.55 13.87 1.50
C ASN A 40 -2.07 13.97 1.86
N THR A 41 -1.65 13.49 3.04
CA THR A 41 -0.22 13.34 3.33
C THR A 41 0.42 12.47 2.24
N PRO A 42 1.45 12.97 1.55
CA PRO A 42 2.10 12.20 0.49
C PRO A 42 2.75 10.95 1.06
N TYR A 43 2.77 9.88 0.29
CA TYR A 43 3.49 8.66 0.63
C TYR A 43 4.23 8.13 -0.58
N THR A 44 5.22 7.29 -0.33
CA THR A 44 5.93 6.53 -1.35
C THR A 44 6.13 5.11 -0.85
N LEU A 45 5.70 4.14 -1.64
CA LEU A 45 5.99 2.73 -1.44
C LEU A 45 7.10 2.33 -2.42
N SER A 46 8.16 1.73 -1.91
CA SER A 46 9.37 1.40 -2.67
C SER A 46 9.92 0.03 -2.29
N GLY A 47 10.72 -0.57 -3.17
CA GLY A 47 11.36 -1.86 -2.91
C GLY A 47 10.36 -3.02 -2.82
N LEU A 48 9.26 -2.94 -3.59
CA LEU A 48 8.24 -3.99 -3.66
C LEU A 48 8.74 -5.30 -4.30
N ASP A 49 9.89 -5.23 -4.97
CA ASP A 49 10.66 -6.34 -5.52
C ASP A 49 11.68 -6.92 -4.52
N THR A 50 11.71 -6.41 -3.29
CA THR A 50 12.62 -6.86 -2.24
C THR A 50 11.86 -7.59 -1.14
N LEU A 51 12.55 -8.32 -0.26
CA LEU A 51 11.91 -8.97 0.90
C LEU A 51 11.35 -7.98 1.92
N ASN A 52 11.78 -6.71 1.89
CA ASN A 52 11.40 -5.71 2.87
C ASN A 52 11.11 -4.36 2.20
N PRO A 53 9.88 -4.16 1.72
CA PRO A 53 9.49 -2.90 1.10
C PRO A 53 9.55 -1.76 2.12
N ILE A 54 9.70 -0.54 1.64
CA ILE A 54 9.76 0.65 2.48
C ILE A 54 8.60 1.56 2.13
N LEU A 55 7.76 1.83 3.14
CA LEU A 55 6.72 2.86 3.09
C LEU A 55 7.26 4.13 3.75
N THR A 56 7.36 5.21 2.99
CA THR A 56 7.66 6.55 3.50
C THR A 56 6.38 7.38 3.50
N ILE A 57 6.02 7.99 4.63
CA ILE A 57 4.83 8.84 4.77
C ILE A 57 5.27 10.24 5.23
N GLY A 58 4.85 11.27 4.50
CA GLY A 58 5.18 12.67 4.75
C GLY A 58 6.69 12.93 4.72
N ASP A 59 7.14 13.80 5.63
CA ASP A 59 8.52 14.32 5.64
C ASP A 59 9.52 13.44 6.42
N GLY A 60 9.16 12.20 6.81
CA GLY A 60 10.16 11.36 7.45
C GLY A 60 9.73 10.07 8.15
N LEU A 61 8.45 9.73 8.26
CA LEU A 61 8.12 8.41 8.80
C LEU A 61 8.46 7.34 7.77
N LYS A 62 9.41 6.46 8.10
CA LYS A 62 9.77 5.30 7.29
C LYS A 62 9.42 4.02 8.04
N LEU A 63 8.59 3.20 7.40
CA LEU A 63 8.20 1.88 7.89
C LEU A 63 8.82 0.83 6.96
N ARG A 64 9.44 -0.18 7.56
CA ARG A 64 9.95 -1.36 6.85
C ARG A 64 8.88 -2.44 6.91
N GLY A 65 8.41 -2.88 5.75
CA GLY A 65 7.40 -3.91 5.61
C GLY A 65 7.99 -5.32 5.58
N GLU A 66 7.10 -6.28 5.78
CA GLU A 66 7.32 -7.71 5.61
C GLU A 66 6.10 -8.27 4.88
N TYR A 67 6.30 -9.24 3.99
CA TYR A 67 5.20 -9.91 3.30
C TYR A 67 4.69 -11.06 4.17
N GLU A 68 3.37 -11.12 4.34
CA GLU A 68 2.69 -12.22 5.01
C GLU A 68 1.69 -12.86 4.06
N GLU A 69 1.80 -14.18 3.87
CA GLU A 69 0.80 -14.94 3.11
C GLU A 69 -0.50 -14.98 3.91
N THR A 70 -1.58 -14.43 3.34
CA THR A 70 -2.90 -14.53 3.95
C THR A 70 -3.62 -15.79 3.49
N MET A 71 -4.38 -16.43 4.38
CA MET A 71 -5.27 -17.52 3.99
C MET A 71 -6.68 -16.98 3.73
N GLY A 72 -7.18 -17.18 2.51
CA GLY A 72 -8.51 -16.74 2.08
C GLY A 72 -8.46 -15.57 1.10
N SER A 73 -9.58 -14.86 0.96
CA SER A 73 -9.72 -13.70 0.06
C SER A 73 -10.23 -12.50 0.84
N CYS A 74 -9.64 -11.33 0.60
CA CYS A 74 -10.12 -10.06 1.15
C CYS A 74 -11.03 -9.39 0.12
N PHE A 75 -12.25 -9.01 0.53
CA PHE A 75 -13.17 -8.23 -0.30
C PHE A 75 -13.19 -6.79 0.18
N ILE A 76 -12.82 -5.86 -0.68
CA ILE A 76 -12.78 -4.43 -0.40
C ILE A 76 -13.92 -3.76 -1.16
N PHE A 77 -14.70 -2.93 -0.47
CA PHE A 77 -15.78 -2.14 -1.05
C PHE A 77 -15.42 -0.67 -0.92
N SER A 78 -15.40 0.08 -2.02
CA SER A 78 -15.33 1.54 -2.01
C SER A 78 -16.74 2.13 -1.88
N GLU A 79 -16.91 3.15 -1.04
CA GLU A 79 -18.15 3.93 -1.04
C GLU A 79 -18.17 4.85 -2.28
N SER A 80 -19.32 4.90 -2.94
CA SER A 80 -19.63 5.74 -4.12
C SER A 80 -20.08 7.14 -3.75
#